data_AF-A0A953ZFA3-F1
#
_entry.id   AF-A0A953ZFA3-F1
#
_cell.length_a   1.000
_cell.length_b   1.000
_cell.length_c   1.000
_cell.angle_alpha   90.00
_cell.angle_beta   90.00
_cell.angle_gamma   90.00
#
_symmetry.space_group_name_H-M   'P 1'
#
loop_
_entity.id
_entity.type
_entity.pdbx_description
1 polymer ?
#
loop_
_entity_poly.entity_id
_entity_poly.type
_entity_poly.pdbx_seq_one_letter_code
_entity_poly.pdbx_strand_id
1 'polypeptide(L)'
;FQVESRAQMSMLPRLKPKEFYDLVIEVAIVRPGPIQGGMVHPYLRRRNGEEPVDYPYEPLRAVLGKTYGVPLFQEQAMQIAVVAGGYTPCEAD
;
A
#
# COMPACT_ATOMS: atom_id res chain seq x y z
N PHE A 1 21.18 0.01 -1.86
CA PHE A 1 20.67 1.38 -1.64
C PHE A 1 19.21 1.29 -1.18
N GLN A 2 18.78 2.13 -0.23
CA GLN A 2 17.42 2.24 0.37
C GLN A 2 16.95 1.14 1.36
N VAL A 3 17.43 -0.11 1.28
CA VAL A 3 17.00 -1.23 2.16
C VAL A 3 18.09 -1.64 3.16
N GLU A 4 18.79 -0.65 3.72
CA GLU A 4 19.99 -0.87 4.56
C GLU A 4 19.74 -0.55 6.04
N SER A 5 18.65 0.13 6.37
CA SER A 5 18.33 0.48 7.75
C SER A 5 17.85 -0.75 8.53
N ARG A 6 18.00 -0.71 9.86
CA ARG A 6 17.53 -1.80 10.74
C ARG A 6 16.04 -2.11 10.57
N ALA A 7 15.22 -1.08 10.35
CA ALA A 7 13.78 -1.24 10.16
C ALA A 7 13.44 -1.90 8.80
N GLN A 8 14.21 -1.58 7.76
CA GLN A 8 14.10 -2.23 6.46
C GLN A 8 14.55 -3.70 6.56
N MET A 9 15.74 -3.95 7.13
CA MET A 9 16.25 -5.32 7.29
C MET A 9 15.34 -6.21 8.15
N SER A 10 14.61 -5.66 9.12
CA SER A 10 13.65 -6.45 9.91
C SER A 10 12.32 -6.68 9.20
N MET A 11 12.00 -5.91 8.16
CA MET A 11 10.79 -6.08 7.36
C MET A 11 10.98 -7.13 6.25
N LEU A 12 12.16 -7.22 5.65
CA LEU A 12 12.46 -8.20 4.58
C LEU A 12 12.00 -9.65 4.88
N PRO A 13 12.27 -10.25 6.07
CA PRO A 13 11.81 -11.61 6.36
C PRO A 13 10.30 -11.74 6.47
N ARG A 14 9.60 -10.64 6.75
CA ARG A 14 8.13 -10.57 6.86
C ARG A 14 7.51 -10.38 5.49
N LEU A 15 8.06 -9.48 4.67
CA LEU A 15 7.53 -9.16 3.34
C LEU A 15 7.80 -10.28 2.31
N LYS A 16 8.95 -10.96 2.42
CA LYS A 16 9.42 -11.99 1.49
C LYS A 16 9.28 -11.56 0.02
N PRO A 17 10.04 -10.54 -0.44
CA PRO A 17 9.98 -10.06 -1.81
C PRO A 17 10.25 -11.18 -2.83
N LYS A 18 9.42 -11.26 -3.88
CA LYS A 18 9.50 -12.23 -5.00
C LYS A 18 9.67 -11.53 -6.34
N GLU A 19 9.22 -10.29 -6.46
CA GLU A 19 9.33 -9.49 -7.67
C GLU A 19 9.78 -8.05 -7.37
N PHE A 20 10.18 -7.31 -8.39
CA PHE A 20 10.69 -5.94 -8.20
C PHE A 20 9.69 -5.02 -7.50
N TYR A 21 8.39 -5.16 -7.81
CA TYR A 21 7.35 -4.34 -7.19
C TYR A 21 7.30 -4.52 -5.66
N ASP A 22 7.71 -5.68 -5.15
CA ASP A 22 7.79 -5.90 -3.71
C ASP A 22 8.86 -5.04 -3.04
N LEU A 23 9.95 -4.71 -3.74
CA LEU A 23 10.96 -3.79 -3.23
C LEU A 23 10.45 -2.35 -3.17
N VAL A 24 9.55 -1.98 -4.09
CA VAL A 24 8.85 -0.69 -4.02
C VAL A 24 7.98 -0.63 -2.77
N ILE A 25 7.26 -1.72 -2.46
CA ILE A 25 6.48 -1.83 -1.24
C ILE A 25 7.36 -1.79 0.00
N GLU A 26 8.48 -2.52 0.04
CA GLU A 26 9.43 -2.55 1.15
C GLU A 26 9.86 -1.14 1.56
N VAL A 27 10.25 -0.34 0.56
CA VAL A 27 10.68 1.05 0.77
C VAL A 27 9.52 1.94 1.20
N ALA A 28 8.30 1.68 0.74
CA ALA A 28 7.12 2.49 1.06
C ALA A 28 6.55 2.18 2.46
N ILE A 29 6.44 0.90 2.83
CA ILE A 29 5.73 0.43 4.02
C ILE A 29 6.50 0.71 5.32
N VAL A 30 7.82 0.83 5.26
CA VAL A 30 8.69 1.19 6.40
C VAL A 30 8.91 2.71 6.43
N ARG A 31 7.82 3.47 6.46
CA ARG A 31 7.84 4.94 6.58
C ARG A 31 6.89 5.40 7.69
N PRO A 32 7.10 6.60 8.29
CA PRO A 32 6.25 7.09 9.39
C PRO A 32 4.75 7.06 9.07
N GLY A 33 4.35 7.47 7.86
CA GLY A 33 2.94 7.47 7.44
C GLY A 33 2.27 6.10 7.54
N PRO A 34 2.75 5.07 6.81
CA PRO A 34 2.19 3.72 6.90
C PRO A 34 2.29 3.07 8.27
N ILE A 35 3.35 3.36 9.04
CA ILE A 35 3.50 2.83 10.40
C ILE A 35 2.47 3.45 11.34
N GLN A 36 2.39 4.78 11.39
CA GLN A 36 1.48 5.52 12.28
C GLN A 36 0.02 5.34 11.86
N GLY A 37 -0.24 5.23 10.56
CA GLY A 37 -1.57 4.93 10.01
C GLY A 37 -1.99 3.46 10.12
N GLY A 38 -1.18 2.59 10.75
CA GLY A 38 -1.55 1.20 11.00
C GLY A 38 -1.64 0.32 9.74
N MET A 39 -1.02 0.73 8.64
CA MET A 39 -1.16 0.11 7.32
C MET A 39 -0.32 -1.17 7.17
N VAL A 40 0.76 -1.29 7.97
CA VAL A 40 1.76 -2.36 7.85
C VAL A 40 1.13 -3.74 8.05
N HIS A 41 0.37 -3.92 9.13
CA HIS A 41 -0.16 -5.24 9.49
C HIS A 41 -1.26 -5.73 8.53
N PRO A 42 -2.27 -4.92 8.15
CA PRO A 42 -3.26 -5.32 7.16
C PRO A 42 -2.62 -5.73 5.82
N TYR A 43 -1.62 -4.98 5.34
CA TYR A 43 -0.93 -5.32 4.10
C TYR A 43 -0.27 -6.70 4.17
N LEU A 44 0.51 -6.96 5.23
CA LEU A 44 1.22 -8.24 5.38
C LEU A 44 0.26 -9.43 5.51
N ARG A 45 -0.80 -9.30 6.31
CA ARG A 45 -1.80 -10.38 6.46
C ARG A 45 -2.47 -10.71 5.15
N ARG A 46 -2.91 -9.70 4.39
CA ARG A 46 -3.58 -9.90 3.10
C ARG A 46 -2.66 -10.46 2.04
N ARG A 47 -1.43 -9.96 1.95
CA ARG A 47 -0.38 -10.49 1.07
C ARG A 47 -0.07 -11.96 1.37
N ASN A 48 -0.07 -12.35 2.64
CA ASN A 48 0.17 -13.72 3.07
C ASN A 48 -1.07 -14.63 2.97
N GLY A 49 -2.23 -14.10 2.59
CA GLY A 49 -3.50 -14.84 2.58
C GLY A 49 -4.07 -15.14 3.96
N GLU A 50 -3.60 -14.47 5.01
CA GLU A 50 -4.10 -14.58 6.39
C GLU A 50 -5.41 -13.80 6.59
N GLU A 51 -5.70 -12.84 5.72
CA GLU A 51 -6.92 -12.03 5.70
C GLU A 51 -7.40 -11.89 4.24
N PRO A 52 -8.71 -11.99 3.96
CA PRO A 52 -9.22 -11.72 2.62
C PRO A 52 -8.95 -10.27 2.23
N VAL A 53 -8.70 -10.04 0.94
CA VAL A 53 -8.59 -8.68 0.40
C VAL A 53 -10.00 -8.11 0.27
N ASP A 54 -10.24 -6.97 0.92
CA ASP A 54 -11.49 -6.22 0.83
C ASP A 54 -11.25 -4.85 0.20
N TYR A 55 -12.23 -4.39 -0.58
CA TYR A 55 -12.24 -3.07 -1.21
C TYR A 55 -13.57 -2.40 -0.88
N PRO A 56 -13.58 -1.22 -0.23
CA PRO A 56 -14.82 -0.53 0.13
C PRO A 56 -15.73 -0.21 -1.07
N TYR A 57 -15.14 0.03 -2.25
CA TYR A 57 -15.84 0.31 -3.50
C TYR A 57 -15.08 -0.32 -4.68
N GLU A 58 -15.81 -0.82 -5.69
CA GLU A 58 -15.20 -1.49 -6.85
C GLU A 58 -14.19 -0.60 -7.61
N PRO A 59 -14.40 0.72 -7.81
CA PRO A 59 -13.40 1.57 -8.45
C PRO A 59 -12.07 1.66 -7.67
N LEU A 60 -12.10 1.47 -6.35
CA LEU A 60 -10.88 1.46 -5.53
C LEU A 60 -10.03 0.20 -5.77
N ARG A 61 -10.57 -0.86 -6.37
CA ARG A 61 -9.79 -2.03 -6.78
C ARG A 61 -8.71 -1.63 -7.79
N ALA A 62 -9.00 -0.71 -8.70
CA ALA A 62 -8.03 -0.23 -9.68
C ALA A 62 -6.87 0.55 -9.03
N VAL A 63 -7.16 1.26 -7.93
CA VAL A 63 -6.18 2.09 -7.20
C VAL A 63 -5.36 1.26 -6.21
N LEU A 64 -6.04 0.40 -5.44
CA LEU A 64 -5.49 -0.33 -4.29
C LEU A 64 -5.18 -1.81 -4.60
N GLY A 65 -5.42 -2.25 -5.84
CA GLY A 65 -5.26 -3.64 -6.25
C GLY A 65 -3.87 -4.19 -5.95
N LYS A 66 -2.85 -3.43 -6.34
CA LYS A 66 -1.44 -3.77 -6.12
C LYS A 66 -0.99 -3.70 -4.66
N THR A 67 -1.79 -3.09 -3.80
CA THR A 67 -1.51 -2.94 -2.37
C THR A 67 -2.52 -3.68 -1.49
N TYR A 68 -3.21 -4.68 -2.03
CA TYR A 68 -4.16 -5.52 -1.31
C TYR A 68 -5.22 -4.72 -0.52
N GLY A 69 -5.74 -3.64 -1.14
CA GLY A 69 -6.76 -2.80 -0.51
C GLY A 69 -6.22 -1.85 0.57
N VAL A 70 -4.90 -1.70 0.70
CA VAL A 70 -4.26 -0.82 1.70
C VAL A 70 -3.62 0.39 1.01
N PRO A 71 -3.94 1.64 1.37
CA PRO A 71 -3.39 2.82 0.72
C PRO A 71 -1.97 3.13 1.23
N LEU A 72 -0.94 2.61 0.58
CA LEU A 72 0.45 2.77 1.01
C LEU A 72 1.15 4.00 0.42
N PHE A 73 0.64 4.52 -0.70
CA PHE A 73 1.23 5.63 -1.45
C PHE A 73 0.39 6.90 -1.34
N GLN A 74 1.03 8.07 -1.42
CA GLN A 74 0.32 9.36 -1.37
C GLN A 74 -0.60 9.51 -2.58
N GLU A 75 -0.15 9.07 -3.75
CA GLU A 75 -0.89 9.05 -5.00
C GLU A 75 -2.16 8.22 -4.89
N GLN A 76 -2.13 7.10 -4.15
CA GLN A 76 -3.32 6.32 -3.87
C GLN A 76 -4.30 7.07 -2.97
N ALA A 77 -3.82 7.79 -1.96
CA ALA A 77 -4.67 8.61 -1.10
C ALA A 77 -5.36 9.74 -1.90
N MET A 78 -4.64 10.38 -2.83
CA MET A 78 -5.21 11.36 -3.75
C MET A 78 -6.27 10.73 -4.66
N GLN A 79 -5.96 9.59 -5.28
CA GLN A 79 -6.90 8.88 -6.15
C GLN A 79 -8.14 8.38 -5.40
N ILE A 80 -8.01 7.95 -4.14
CA ILE A 80 -9.16 7.62 -3.29
C ILE A 80 -10.04 8.85 -3.10
N ALA A 81 -9.46 10.02 -2.82
CA ALA A 81 -10.23 11.25 -2.62
C ALA A 81 -11.00 11.65 -3.89
N VAL A 82 -10.38 11.52 -5.07
CA VAL A 82 -11.04 11.77 -6.37
C VAL A 82 -12.20 10.79 -6.59
N VAL A 83 -11.95 9.48 -6.42
CA VAL A 83 -12.95 8.42 -6.63
C VAL A 83 -14.10 8.53 -5.62
N ALA A 84 -13.80 8.81 -4.35
CA ALA A 84 -14.81 8.93 -3.29
C ALA A 84 -15.59 10.26 -3.36
N GLY A 85 -14.95 11.32 -3.86
CA GLY A 85 -15.59 12.63 -4.08
C GLY A 85 -16.42 12.73 -5.37
N GLY A 86 -16.43 11.69 -6.21
CA GLY A 86 -17.16 11.69 -7.48
C GLY A 86 -16.54 12.58 -8.56
N TYR A 87 -15.32 13.04 -8.37
CA TYR A 87 -14.62 13.92 -9.31
C TYR A 87 -14.16 13.11 -10.52
N THR A 88 -14.42 13.65 -11.71
CA THR A 88 -13.87 13.07 -12.94
C THR A 88 -12.37 13.40 -13.03
N PRO A 89 -11.54 12.61 -13.74
CA PRO A 89 -10.08 12.79 -13.78
C PRO A 89 -9.57 14.18 -14.19
N CYS A 90 -10.42 15.08 -14.71
CA CYS A 90 -10.07 16.44 -15.10
C CYS A 90 -10.11 17.47 -13.95
N GLU A 91 -10.63 17.15 -12.77
CA GLU A 91 -10.82 18.13 -11.69
C GLU A 91 -9.75 18.06 -10.58
N ALA A 92 -8.72 17.22 -10.76
CA ALA A 92 -7.76 16.86 -9.71
C ALA A 92 -6.30 17.34 -9.96
N ASP A 93 -6.10 18.31 -10.86
CA ASP A 93 -4.80 18.96 -11.13
C ASP A 93 -4.72 20.34 -10.46
#